data_AF-A0A6A2ZCR7-F1
#
_entry.id   AF-A0A6A2ZCR7-F1
#
_cell.length_a   1.000
_cell.length_b   1.000
_cell.length_c   1.000
_cell.angle_alpha   90.00
_cell.angle_beta   90.00
_cell.angle_gamma   90.00
#
_symmetry.space_group_name_H-M   'P 1'
#
loop_
_entity.id
_entity.type
_entity.pdbx_description
1 polymer ?
#
loop_
_entity_poly.entity_id
_entity_poly.type
_entity_poly.pdbx_seq_one_letter_code
_entity_poly.pdbx_strand_id
1 'polypeptide(L)'
;MNELLRIVAADKREELKTFLGEVIRFGNRSKDRQWHSLERYFEKISRELLPQKQLKEEAELVIEQLMISVQYTAELYQEWQILDKFEQDYLRKCQEEDNSAGTQKGDSLAILRADLKGQTKHVRNLKKKSLWSRSLEEVMEKLVDIVHYLILEINYAFGSNEYEVSAEGSVSSCQRLGPAGLALHYANIIMQIDTLVSLSSLILLLHVFLFGIDSFIFLLFFYILKFVVNK
;
A
#
# COMPACT_ATOMS: atom_id res chain seq x y z
N MET A 1 2.36 -24.94 -19.95
CA MET A 1 1.41 -23.85 -19.60
C MET A 1 1.05 -23.90 -18.12
N ASN A 2 0.65 -25.06 -17.57
CA ASN A 2 0.23 -25.18 -16.17
C ASN A 2 1.34 -24.89 -15.13
N GLU A 3 2.60 -25.21 -15.45
CA GLU A 3 3.70 -25.07 -14.47
C GLU A 3 4.00 -23.62 -14.10
N LEU A 4 4.06 -22.72 -15.09
CA LEU A 4 4.34 -21.29 -14.83
C LEU A 4 3.18 -20.62 -14.09
N LEU A 5 1.94 -20.93 -14.49
CA LEU A 5 0.74 -20.43 -13.80
C LEU A 5 0.69 -20.93 -12.35
N ARG A 6 1.10 -22.17 -12.09
CA ARG A 6 1.18 -22.73 -10.73
C ARG A 6 2.23 -22.02 -9.88
N ILE A 7 3.41 -21.74 -10.43
CA ILE A 7 4.46 -21.01 -9.72
C ILE A 7 4.01 -19.58 -9.38
N VAL A 8 3.43 -18.86 -10.36
CA VAL A 8 2.91 -17.50 -10.15
C VAL A 8 1.77 -17.49 -9.12
N ALA A 9 0.84 -18.46 -9.21
CA ALA A 9 -0.24 -18.60 -8.24
C ALA A 9 0.29 -18.81 -6.81
N ALA A 10 1.28 -19.68 -6.65
CA ALA A 10 1.90 -19.97 -5.35
C ALA A 10 2.59 -18.72 -4.78
N ASP A 11 3.35 -17.99 -5.60
CA ASP A 11 4.02 -16.76 -5.22
C ASP A 11 3.02 -15.67 -4.77
N LYS A 12 1.95 -15.45 -5.55
CA LYS A 12 0.89 -14.47 -5.21
C LYS A 12 0.10 -14.83 -3.97
N ARG A 13 -0.14 -16.12 -3.72
CA ARG A 13 -0.80 -16.57 -2.48
C ARG A 13 0.09 -16.35 -1.26
N GLU A 14 1.42 -16.52 -1.38
CA GLU A 14 2.35 -16.29 -0.26
C GLU A 14 2.52 -14.78 0.05
N GLU A 15 2.57 -13.93 -0.98
CA GLU A 15 2.52 -12.47 -0.82
C GLU A 15 1.24 -12.04 -0.08
N LEU A 16 0.08 -12.53 -0.53
CA LEU A 16 -1.20 -12.24 0.11
C LEU A 16 -1.22 -12.74 1.55
N LYS A 17 -0.72 -13.94 1.84
CA LYS A 17 -0.66 -14.50 3.18
C LYS A 17 0.20 -13.67 4.13
N THR A 18 1.31 -13.13 3.63
CA THR A 18 2.17 -12.21 4.40
C THR A 18 1.40 -10.93 4.74
N PHE A 19 0.75 -10.32 3.75
CA PHE A 19 -0.06 -9.12 3.95
C PHE A 19 -1.26 -9.36 4.89
N LEU A 20 -1.92 -10.50 4.76
CA LEU A 20 -3.01 -10.96 5.60
C LEU A 20 -2.61 -11.04 7.07
N GLY A 21 -1.49 -11.72 7.36
CA GLY A 21 -0.98 -11.88 8.73
C GLY A 21 -0.66 -10.53 9.38
N GLU A 22 -0.18 -9.60 8.57
CA GLU A 22 0.11 -8.24 8.94
C GLU A 22 -1.17 -7.41 9.26
N VAL A 23 -2.20 -7.50 8.41
CA VAL A 23 -3.51 -6.87 8.66
C VAL A 23 -4.17 -7.45 9.91
N ILE A 24 -4.12 -8.77 10.12
CA ILE A 24 -4.63 -9.42 11.34
C ILE A 24 -3.89 -8.90 12.57
N ARG A 25 -2.55 -8.79 12.49
CA ARG A 25 -1.73 -8.26 13.58
C ARG A 25 -2.11 -6.82 13.94
N PHE A 26 -2.42 -5.98 12.96
CA PHE A 26 -2.91 -4.62 13.21
C PHE A 26 -4.34 -4.58 13.74
N GLY A 27 -5.22 -5.42 13.20
CA GLY A 27 -6.58 -5.58 13.68
C GLY A 27 -6.61 -5.90 15.17
N ASN A 28 -5.75 -6.82 15.62
CA ASN A 28 -5.60 -7.19 17.03
C ASN A 28 -5.11 -6.05 17.95
N ARG A 29 -4.58 -4.95 17.40
CA ARG A 29 -4.19 -3.75 18.16
C ARG A 29 -5.27 -2.67 18.16
N SER A 30 -6.31 -2.83 17.35
CA SER A 30 -7.43 -1.89 17.27
C SER A 30 -8.24 -1.93 18.57
N LYS A 31 -8.95 -0.84 18.89
CA LYS A 31 -9.78 -0.81 20.09
C LYS A 31 -11.06 -1.62 19.90
N ASP A 32 -11.56 -1.66 18.66
CA ASP A 32 -12.76 -2.38 18.33
C ASP A 32 -12.52 -3.88 18.17
N ARG A 33 -13.34 -4.68 18.86
CA ARG A 33 -13.28 -6.14 18.82
C ARG A 33 -13.61 -6.73 17.44
N GLN A 34 -14.29 -5.98 16.58
CA GLN A 34 -14.62 -6.43 15.22
C GLN A 34 -13.36 -6.75 14.40
N TRP A 35 -12.23 -6.12 14.72
CA TRP A 35 -10.95 -6.31 14.04
C TRP A 35 -10.07 -7.41 14.66
N HIS A 36 -10.47 -8.04 15.78
CA HIS A 36 -9.64 -9.00 16.54
C HIS A 36 -9.76 -10.46 16.08
N SER A 37 -10.61 -10.75 15.09
CA SER A 37 -10.85 -12.11 14.60
C SER A 37 -10.96 -12.18 13.09
N LEU A 38 -10.15 -11.35 12.42
CA LEU A 38 -10.12 -11.24 10.97
C LEU A 38 -9.68 -12.51 10.26
N GLU A 39 -8.90 -13.37 10.93
CA GLU A 39 -8.48 -14.67 10.38
C GLU A 39 -9.68 -15.54 9.95
N ARG A 40 -10.70 -15.65 10.80
CA ARG A 40 -11.93 -16.40 10.48
C ARG A 40 -12.75 -15.73 9.38
N TYR A 41 -12.74 -14.40 9.34
CA TYR A 41 -13.44 -13.64 8.30
C TYR A 41 -12.83 -13.90 6.93
N PHE A 42 -11.51 -13.82 6.82
CA PHE A 42 -10.78 -14.05 5.58
C PHE A 42 -10.79 -15.52 5.14
N GLU A 43 -10.76 -16.48 6.07
CA GLU A 43 -10.94 -17.90 5.74
C GLU A 43 -12.33 -18.16 5.15
N LYS A 44 -13.38 -17.51 5.66
CA LYS A 44 -14.73 -17.61 5.11
C LYS A 44 -14.81 -17.06 3.69
N ILE A 45 -14.26 -15.88 3.44
CA ILE A 45 -14.22 -15.25 2.11
C ILE A 45 -13.41 -16.11 1.13
N SER A 46 -12.34 -16.74 1.58
CA SER A 46 -11.52 -17.61 0.73
C SER A 46 -12.30 -18.80 0.14
N ARG A 47 -13.42 -19.18 0.77
CA ARG A 47 -14.33 -20.23 0.27
C ARG A 47 -15.45 -19.68 -0.63
N GLU A 48 -15.63 -18.36 -0.66
CA GLU A 48 -16.61 -17.66 -1.47
C GLU A 48 -15.99 -17.33 -2.84
N LEU A 49 -16.64 -17.72 -3.93
CA LEU A 49 -15.99 -17.87 -5.23
C LEU A 49 -16.33 -16.78 -6.26
N LEU A 50 -17.08 -15.74 -5.88
CA LEU A 50 -17.54 -14.73 -6.83
C LEU A 50 -16.85 -13.37 -6.65
N PRO A 51 -15.95 -12.97 -7.56
CA PRO A 51 -15.55 -11.58 -7.66
C PRO A 51 -16.71 -10.73 -8.20
N GLN A 52 -17.01 -9.63 -7.51
CA GLN A 52 -17.96 -8.63 -7.97
C GLN A 52 -17.18 -7.48 -8.61
N LYS A 53 -17.45 -7.17 -9.88
CA LYS A 53 -16.76 -6.10 -10.63
C LYS A 53 -16.79 -4.74 -9.90
N GLN A 54 -17.84 -4.46 -9.13
CA GLN A 54 -17.94 -3.26 -8.30
C GLN A 54 -16.93 -3.24 -7.15
N LEU A 55 -16.67 -4.39 -6.50
CA LEU A 55 -15.66 -4.49 -5.43
C LEU A 55 -14.26 -4.15 -5.92
N LYS A 56 -13.96 -4.43 -7.19
CA LYS A 56 -12.69 -4.08 -7.82
C LYS A 56 -12.50 -2.56 -7.91
N GLU A 57 -13.47 -1.87 -8.51
CA GLU A 57 -13.40 -0.41 -8.69
C GLU A 57 -13.38 0.31 -7.32
N GLU A 58 -14.14 -0.18 -6.35
CA GLU A 58 -14.12 0.33 -4.97
C GLU A 58 -12.78 0.09 -4.28
N ALA A 59 -12.22 -1.11 -4.39
CA ALA A 59 -10.91 -1.43 -3.80
C ALA A 59 -9.78 -0.61 -4.42
N GLU A 60 -9.78 -0.42 -5.75
CA GLU A 60 -8.81 0.44 -6.44
C GLU A 60 -8.85 1.88 -5.90
N LEU A 61 -10.05 2.46 -5.75
CA LEU A 61 -10.21 3.80 -5.17
C LEU A 61 -9.73 3.86 -3.71
N VAL A 62 -10.00 2.82 -2.93
CA VAL A 62 -9.55 2.75 -1.53
C VAL A 62 -8.02 2.67 -1.45
N ILE A 63 -7.38 1.89 -2.32
CA ILE A 63 -5.92 1.80 -2.40
C ILE A 63 -5.32 3.16 -2.76
N GLU A 64 -5.86 3.84 -3.78
CA GLU A 64 -5.39 5.17 -4.18
C GLU A 64 -5.51 6.19 -3.04
N GLN A 65 -6.65 6.24 -2.36
CA GLN A 65 -6.87 7.16 -1.24
C GLN A 65 -5.90 6.87 -0.08
N LEU A 66 -5.66 5.60 0.21
CA LEU A 66 -4.74 5.19 1.26
C LEU A 66 -3.29 5.56 0.90
N MET A 67 -2.89 5.35 -0.35
CA MET A 67 -1.58 5.74 -0.87
C MET A 67 -1.35 7.25 -0.79
N ILE A 68 -2.33 8.05 -1.18
CA ILE A 68 -2.26 9.52 -1.05
C ILE A 68 -2.10 9.92 0.42
N SER A 69 -2.83 9.27 1.34
CA SER A 69 -2.75 9.56 2.77
C SER A 69 -1.37 9.20 3.35
N VAL A 70 -0.77 8.10 2.91
CA VAL A 70 0.59 7.66 3.29
C VAL A 70 1.63 8.65 2.78
N GLN A 71 1.52 9.06 1.51
CA GLN A 71 2.39 10.06 0.91
C GLN A 71 2.35 11.38 1.69
N TYR A 72 1.17 11.88 2.02
CA TYR A 72 1.02 13.05 2.89
C TYR A 72 1.60 12.85 4.29
N THR A 73 1.66 11.61 4.79
CA THR A 73 2.28 11.31 6.09
C THR A 73 3.80 11.36 6.02
N ALA A 74 4.40 10.90 4.92
CA ALA A 74 5.83 11.02 4.66
C ALA A 74 6.23 12.50 4.49
N GLU A 75 5.48 13.25 3.69
CA GLU A 75 5.66 14.70 3.54
C GLU A 75 5.50 15.42 4.86
N LEU A 76 4.47 15.08 5.66
CA LEU A 76 4.29 15.66 6.98
C LEU A 76 5.53 15.50 7.85
N TYR A 77 6.20 14.34 7.82
CA TYR A 77 7.40 14.10 8.62
C TYR A 77 8.56 15.01 8.21
N GLN A 78 8.79 15.15 6.91
CA GLN A 78 9.82 16.04 6.38
C GLN A 78 9.51 17.50 6.70
N GLU A 79 8.27 17.93 6.50
CA GLU A 79 7.82 19.30 6.75
C GLU A 79 7.80 19.66 8.24
N TRP A 80 7.62 18.67 9.11
CA TRP A 80 7.73 18.85 10.56
C TRP A 80 9.17 19.16 10.98
N GLN A 81 10.16 18.49 10.39
CA GLN A 81 11.58 18.80 10.60
C GLN A 81 11.96 20.18 10.05
N ILE A 82 11.34 20.59 8.94
CA ILE A 82 11.53 21.94 8.39
C ILE A 82 10.94 22.98 9.34
N LEU A 83 9.74 22.74 9.90
CA LEU A 83 9.10 23.63 10.87
C LEU A 83 9.98 23.85 12.11
N ASP A 84 10.60 22.80 12.64
CA ASP A 84 11.53 22.91 13.78
C ASP A 84 12.71 23.86 13.46
N LYS A 85 13.27 23.79 12.24
CA LYS A 85 14.31 24.73 11.80
C LYS A 85 13.79 26.17 11.71
N PHE A 86 12.59 26.39 11.18
CA PHE A 86 11.98 27.72 11.13
C PHE A 86 11.76 28.30 12.53
N GLU A 87 11.35 27.48 13.50
CA GLU A 87 11.22 27.90 14.90
C GLU A 87 12.58 28.27 15.51
N GLN A 88 13.62 27.48 15.28
CA GLN A 88 14.97 27.76 15.75
C GLN A 88 15.57 29.03 15.12
N ASP A 89 15.38 29.24 13.82
CA ASP A 89 15.84 30.44 13.11
C ASP A 89 15.11 31.69 13.62
N TYR A 90 13.80 31.60 13.85
CA TYR A 90 13.02 32.69 14.45
C TYR A 90 13.51 33.03 15.87
N LEU A 91 13.73 32.02 16.73
CA LEU A 91 14.21 32.23 18.10
C LEU A 91 15.63 32.84 18.14
N ARG A 92 16.53 32.37 17.28
CA ARG A 92 17.88 32.92 17.16
C ARG A 92 17.84 34.38 16.73
N LYS A 93 16.98 34.72 15.76
CA LYS A 93 16.81 36.10 15.30
C LYS A 93 16.24 37.01 16.39
N CYS A 94 15.27 36.54 17.18
CA CYS A 94 14.79 37.27 18.35
C CYS A 94 15.94 37.63 19.32
N GLN A 95 16.84 36.68 19.60
CA GLN A 95 17.97 36.91 20.49
C GLN A 95 19.02 37.87 19.89
N GLU A 96 19.31 37.79 18.60
CA GLU A 96 20.20 38.75 17.92
C GLU A 96 19.65 40.18 17.93
N GLU A 97 18.33 40.31 17.86
CA GLU A 97 17.64 41.59 17.90
C GLU A 97 17.60 42.19 19.31
N ASP A 98 17.44 41.39 20.36
CA ASP A 98 17.59 41.88 21.74
C ASP A 98 19.00 42.44 22.02
N ASN A 99 20.01 41.94 21.30
CA ASN A 99 21.41 42.35 21.43
C ASN A 99 21.85 43.50 20.48
N SER A 100 21.05 43.91 19.49
CA SER A 100 21.42 44.94 18.50
C SER A 100 20.33 46.01 18.27
N ALA A 101 20.72 47.28 18.12
CA ALA A 101 19.81 48.44 18.11
C ALA A 101 19.72 49.16 16.74
N GLY A 102 19.57 48.43 15.63
CA GLY A 102 19.46 49.00 14.28
C GLY A 102 18.02 49.10 13.73
N THR A 103 17.73 50.03 12.82
CA THR A 103 16.38 50.30 12.26
C THR A 103 15.86 49.24 11.27
N GLN A 104 16.72 48.40 10.67
CA GLN A 104 16.31 47.26 9.81
C GLN A 104 15.79 46.03 10.61
N LYS A 105 15.74 46.15 11.93
CA LYS A 105 15.39 45.12 12.93
C LYS A 105 13.96 44.60 12.82
N GLY A 106 12.97 45.48 12.65
CA GLY A 106 11.56 45.07 12.66
C GLY A 106 11.12 44.27 11.43
N ASP A 107 11.65 44.62 10.26
CA ASP A 107 11.17 44.07 8.98
C ASP A 107 11.66 42.64 8.77
N SER A 108 12.92 42.33 9.13
CA SER A 108 13.47 40.98 9.00
C SER A 108 12.78 39.98 9.94
N LEU A 109 12.46 40.38 11.18
CA LEU A 109 11.72 39.53 12.12
C LEU A 109 10.26 39.34 11.70
N ALA A 110 9.64 40.39 11.15
CA ALA A 110 8.28 40.31 10.64
C ALA A 110 8.16 39.31 9.48
N ILE A 111 9.15 39.27 8.58
CA ILE A 111 9.21 38.29 7.48
C ILE A 111 9.32 36.87 8.03
N LEU A 112 10.28 36.60 8.92
CA LEU A 112 10.45 35.26 9.53
C LEU A 112 9.19 34.81 10.28
N ARG A 113 8.50 35.72 10.98
CA ARG A 113 7.22 35.44 11.63
C ARG A 113 6.13 35.07 10.62
N ALA A 114 6.08 35.73 9.47
CA ALA A 114 5.13 35.43 8.42
C ALA A 114 5.40 34.04 7.80
N ASP A 115 6.66 33.73 7.54
CA ASP A 115 7.09 32.44 7.00
C ASP A 115 6.80 31.29 7.99
N LEU A 116 7.09 31.47 9.28
CA LEU A 116 6.77 30.50 10.33
C LEU A 116 5.26 30.23 10.40
N LYS A 117 4.43 31.27 10.28
CA LYS A 117 2.96 31.10 10.22
C LYS A 117 2.52 30.36 8.95
N GLY A 118 3.15 30.66 7.81
CA GLY A 118 2.93 29.95 6.55
C GLY A 118 3.24 28.46 6.68
N GLN A 119 4.41 28.14 7.22
CA GLN A 119 4.87 26.77 7.44
C GLN A 119 3.99 26.02 8.45
N THR A 120 3.60 26.67 9.54
CA THR A 120 2.66 26.11 10.52
C THR A 120 1.32 25.75 9.87
N LYS A 121 0.82 26.62 8.98
CA LYS A 121 -0.42 26.36 8.22
C LYS A 121 -0.25 25.20 7.26
N HIS A 122 0.90 25.09 6.59
CA HIS A 122 1.23 23.99 5.69
C HIS A 122 1.25 22.64 6.43
N VAL A 123 2.00 22.54 7.52
CA VAL A 123 2.05 21.34 8.39
C VAL A 123 0.66 20.97 8.91
N ARG A 124 -0.16 21.95 9.31
CA ARG A 124 -1.54 21.70 9.74
C ARG A 124 -2.41 21.14 8.62
N ASN A 125 -2.22 21.58 7.38
CA ASN A 125 -2.94 21.06 6.23
C ASN A 125 -2.51 19.62 5.91
N LEU A 126 -1.20 19.36 5.89
CA LEU A 126 -0.67 17.99 5.71
C LEU A 126 -1.19 17.04 6.78
N LYS A 127 -1.21 17.46 8.04
CA LYS A 127 -1.77 16.69 9.16
C LYS A 127 -3.25 16.32 8.98
N LYS A 128 -4.04 17.16 8.30
CA LYS A 128 -5.46 16.89 8.00
C LYS A 128 -5.65 15.93 6.83
N LYS A 129 -4.70 15.87 5.89
CA LYS A 129 -4.77 15.00 4.72
C LYS A 129 -4.06 13.67 4.91
N SER A 130 -3.15 13.61 5.89
CA SER A 130 -2.36 12.43 6.20
C SER A 130 -3.09 11.44 7.10
N LEU A 131 -2.50 10.25 7.27
CA LEU A 131 -2.95 9.23 8.22
C LEU A 131 -2.97 9.74 9.66
N TRP A 132 -2.29 10.85 9.98
CA TRP A 132 -2.35 11.45 11.30
C TRP A 132 -3.77 11.83 11.72
N SER A 133 -4.61 12.25 10.78
CA SER A 133 -6.00 12.63 11.09
C SER A 133 -6.95 11.44 11.18
N ARG A 134 -6.49 10.23 10.83
CA ARG A 134 -7.29 9.01 10.76
C ARG A 134 -7.19 8.22 12.06
N SER A 135 -8.28 7.55 12.42
CA SER A 135 -8.28 6.52 13.45
C SER A 135 -7.67 5.22 12.90
N LEU A 136 -7.16 4.37 13.79
CA LEU A 136 -6.68 3.04 13.38
C LEU A 136 -7.83 2.22 12.79
N GLU A 137 -9.02 2.37 13.36
CA GLU A 137 -10.25 1.71 12.93
C GLU A 137 -10.65 2.08 11.50
N GLU A 138 -10.59 3.37 11.13
CA GLU A 138 -10.80 3.82 9.73
C GLU A 138 -9.81 3.19 8.76
N VAL A 139 -8.53 3.09 9.15
CA VAL A 139 -7.52 2.48 8.28
C VAL A 139 -7.70 0.97 8.18
N MET A 140 -8.12 0.33 9.27
CA MET A 140 -8.41 -1.10 9.31
C MET A 140 -9.59 -1.47 8.40
N GLU A 141 -10.66 -0.68 8.38
CA GLU A 141 -11.77 -0.87 7.45
C GLU A 141 -11.27 -0.94 6.00
N LYS A 142 -10.45 0.05 5.60
CA LYS A 142 -9.89 0.11 4.25
C LYS A 142 -8.94 -1.04 3.94
N LEU A 143 -8.13 -1.46 4.91
CA LEU A 143 -7.24 -2.61 4.74
C LEU A 143 -8.02 -3.92 4.58
N VAL A 144 -9.11 -4.10 5.32
CA VAL A 144 -9.94 -5.30 5.24
C VAL A 144 -10.67 -5.37 3.89
N ASP A 145 -11.16 -4.25 3.37
CA ASP A 145 -11.77 -4.17 2.03
C ASP A 145 -10.77 -4.57 0.94
N ILE A 146 -9.53 -4.08 1.04
CA ILE A 146 -8.44 -4.44 0.11
C ILE A 146 -8.13 -5.94 0.19
N VAL A 147 -7.95 -6.49 1.40
CA VAL A 147 -7.65 -7.92 1.57
C VAL A 147 -8.79 -8.79 1.04
N HIS A 148 -10.05 -8.42 1.33
CA HIS A 148 -11.23 -9.11 0.81
C HIS A 148 -11.15 -9.18 -0.72
N TYR A 149 -10.95 -8.03 -1.37
CA TYR A 149 -10.84 -7.95 -2.82
C TYR A 149 -9.70 -8.83 -3.36
N LEU A 150 -8.51 -8.77 -2.75
CA LEU A 150 -7.35 -9.54 -3.19
C LEU A 150 -7.56 -11.06 -3.08
N ILE A 151 -8.24 -11.54 -2.02
CA ILE A 151 -8.60 -12.95 -1.86
C ILE A 151 -9.48 -13.40 -3.03
N LEU A 152 -10.53 -12.64 -3.36
CA LEU A 152 -11.45 -12.97 -4.44
C LEU A 152 -10.77 -12.93 -5.82
N GLU A 153 -9.95 -11.91 -6.08
CA GLU A 153 -9.25 -11.75 -7.36
C GLU A 153 -8.24 -12.88 -7.60
N ILE A 154 -7.45 -13.25 -6.58
CA ILE A 154 -6.48 -14.36 -6.68
C ILE A 154 -7.20 -15.70 -6.87
N ASN A 155 -8.29 -15.94 -6.13
CA ASN A 155 -9.08 -17.16 -6.29
C ASN A 155 -9.76 -17.25 -7.66
N TYR A 156 -10.20 -16.13 -8.21
CA TYR A 156 -10.77 -16.07 -9.55
C TYR A 156 -9.70 -16.30 -10.64
N ALA A 157 -8.55 -15.66 -10.50
CA ALA A 157 -7.47 -15.73 -11.50
C ALA A 157 -6.80 -17.11 -11.56
N PHE A 158 -6.64 -17.80 -10.42
CA PHE A 158 -5.88 -19.06 -10.31
C PHE A 158 -6.71 -20.28 -9.89
N GLY A 159 -7.98 -20.11 -9.54
CA GLY A 159 -8.85 -21.16 -9.00
C GLY A 159 -8.64 -21.43 -7.50
N SER A 160 -9.65 -22.01 -6.83
CA SER A 160 -9.57 -22.48 -5.44
C SER A 160 -8.59 -23.66 -5.33
N ASN A 161 -7.87 -23.78 -4.21
CA ASN A 161 -6.86 -24.83 -4.01
C ASN A 161 -7.45 -26.24 -3.72
N GLU A 162 -8.76 -26.45 -3.90
CA GLU A 162 -9.44 -27.70 -3.55
C GLU A 162 -9.13 -28.90 -4.47
N TYR A 163 -8.26 -28.75 -5.47
CA TYR A 163 -7.87 -29.85 -6.37
C TYR A 163 -6.43 -30.35 -6.18
N GLU A 164 -5.77 -30.03 -5.06
CA GLU A 164 -4.41 -30.52 -4.81
C GLU A 164 -4.34 -31.90 -4.12
N VAL A 165 -5.47 -32.60 -3.97
CA VAL A 165 -5.46 -34.01 -3.58
C VAL A 165 -6.26 -34.83 -4.61
N SER A 166 -5.54 -35.74 -5.28
CA SER A 166 -5.98 -36.72 -6.27
C SER A 166 -6.03 -36.28 -7.74
N ALA A 167 -4.90 -36.44 -8.42
CA ALA A 167 -4.85 -37.11 -9.73
C ALA A 167 -3.41 -37.57 -10.02
N GLU A 168 -3.07 -38.77 -9.53
CA GLU A 168 -2.12 -39.61 -10.24
C GLU A 168 -2.61 -39.79 -11.68
N GLY A 169 -1.69 -39.65 -12.64
CA GLY A 169 -1.88 -40.13 -14.01
C GLY A 169 -2.44 -39.12 -15.01
N SER A 170 -1.56 -38.34 -15.62
CA SER A 170 -1.75 -37.96 -17.02
C SER A 170 -0.40 -37.65 -17.65
N VAL A 171 0.17 -38.68 -18.28
CA VAL A 171 1.24 -38.53 -19.27
C VAL A 171 0.63 -37.78 -20.45
N SER A 172 0.72 -36.45 -20.44
CA SER A 172 0.31 -35.66 -21.61
C SER A 172 1.37 -35.86 -22.70
N SER A 173 1.01 -36.68 -23.68
CA SER A 173 1.72 -36.89 -24.94
C SER A 173 2.30 -35.58 -25.49
N CYS A 174 3.63 -35.47 -25.51
CA CYS A 174 4.32 -34.37 -26.18
C CYS A 174 4.18 -34.57 -27.70
N GLN A 175 3.09 -34.07 -28.27
CA GLN A 175 3.01 -33.85 -29.72
C GLN A 175 4.03 -32.76 -30.04
N ARG A 176 5.10 -33.17 -30.72
CA ARG A 176 6.20 -32.30 -31.13
C ARG A 176 5.67 -31.35 -32.21
N LEU A 177 5.18 -30.19 -31.78
CA LEU A 177 4.71 -29.13 -32.65
C LEU A 177 5.82 -28.75 -33.65
N GLY A 178 5.47 -28.56 -34.93
CA GLY A 178 6.41 -28.05 -35.92
C GLY A 178 6.89 -26.62 -35.57
N PRO A 179 7.88 -26.07 -36.29
CA PRO A 179 8.45 -24.75 -35.98
C PRO A 179 7.42 -23.63 -35.83
N ALA A 180 6.38 -23.63 -36.68
CA ALA A 180 5.26 -22.67 -36.60
C ALA A 180 4.36 -22.91 -35.37
N GLY A 181 4.14 -24.16 -34.97
CA GLY A 181 3.38 -24.50 -33.77
C GLY A 181 4.13 -24.18 -32.48
N LEU A 182 5.46 -24.32 -32.48
CA LEU A 182 6.33 -23.86 -31.39
C LEU A 182 6.33 -22.34 -31.29
N ALA A 183 6.46 -21.62 -32.41
CA ALA A 183 6.40 -20.16 -32.44
C ALA A 183 5.04 -19.64 -31.92
N LEU A 184 3.93 -20.27 -32.34
CA LEU A 184 2.59 -19.94 -31.82
C LEU A 184 2.46 -20.27 -30.33
N HIS A 185 3.05 -21.38 -29.87
CA HIS A 185 3.07 -21.74 -28.45
C HIS A 185 3.83 -20.69 -27.61
N TYR A 186 5.00 -20.25 -28.06
CA TYR A 186 5.74 -19.18 -27.41
C TYR A 186 5.02 -17.83 -27.51
N ALA A 187 4.42 -17.49 -28.66
CA ALA A 187 3.61 -16.29 -28.81
C ALA A 187 2.42 -16.30 -27.84
N ASN A 188 1.78 -17.45 -27.63
CA ASN A 188 0.70 -17.60 -26.67
C ASN A 188 1.20 -17.52 -25.22
N ILE A 189 2.37 -18.07 -24.91
CA ILE A 189 3.02 -17.89 -23.59
C ILE A 189 3.35 -16.41 -23.36
N ILE A 190 3.89 -15.71 -24.36
CA ILE A 190 4.23 -14.30 -24.27
C ILE A 190 2.97 -13.46 -24.11
N MET A 191 1.90 -13.72 -24.88
CA MET A 191 0.62 -13.03 -24.71
C MET A 191 -0.03 -13.31 -23.36
N GLN A 192 0.10 -14.53 -22.82
CA GLN A 192 -0.42 -14.84 -21.49
C GLN A 192 0.41 -14.16 -20.41
N ILE A 193 1.74 -14.11 -20.55
CA ILE A 193 2.61 -13.30 -19.69
C ILE A 193 2.23 -11.83 -19.82
N ASP A 194 1.99 -11.32 -21.02
CA ASP A 194 1.59 -9.93 -21.27
C ASP A 194 0.21 -9.61 -20.70
N THR A 195 -0.73 -10.56 -20.77
CA THR A 195 -2.06 -10.45 -20.14
C THR A 195 -1.97 -10.58 -18.63
N LEU A 196 -1.06 -11.41 -18.09
CA LEU A 196 -0.77 -11.50 -16.67
C LEU A 196 -0.05 -10.25 -16.18
N VAL A 197 0.85 -9.67 -16.95
CA VAL A 197 1.52 -8.39 -16.70
C VAL A 197 0.50 -7.24 -16.81
N SER A 198 -0.51 -7.38 -17.68
CA SER A 198 -1.60 -6.41 -17.86
C SER A 198 -2.71 -6.54 -16.82
N LEU A 199 -3.01 -7.74 -16.32
CA LEU A 199 -3.79 -7.98 -15.09
C LEU A 199 -2.98 -7.54 -13.88
N SER A 200 -1.68 -7.76 -13.96
CA SER A 200 -0.71 -7.09 -13.12
C SER A 200 -0.59 -5.61 -13.42
N SER A 201 -1.48 -4.97 -14.20
CA SER A 201 -1.58 -3.51 -14.23
C SER A 201 -2.37 -2.99 -13.02
N LEU A 202 -3.28 -3.81 -12.48
CA LEU A 202 -3.77 -3.60 -11.11
C LEU A 202 -2.66 -3.88 -10.10
N ILE A 203 -1.86 -4.92 -10.39
CA ILE A 203 -0.62 -5.12 -9.66
C ILE A 203 0.40 -4.08 -10.07
N LEU A 204 0.28 -3.20 -11.09
CA LEU A 204 1.25 -2.12 -11.36
C LEU A 204 1.06 -1.05 -10.30
N LEU A 205 -0.21 -0.83 -9.91
CA LEU A 205 -0.60 -0.10 -8.72
C LEU A 205 -0.02 -0.76 -7.45
N LEU A 206 0.06 -2.10 -7.44
CA LEU A 206 0.78 -2.89 -6.43
C LEU A 206 2.29 -3.10 -6.73
N HIS A 207 2.85 -2.61 -7.83
CA HIS A 207 4.21 -2.84 -8.36
C HIS A 207 5.03 -1.56 -8.14
N VAL A 208 4.34 -0.42 -8.05
CA VAL A 208 4.73 0.69 -7.17
C VAL A 208 4.98 0.17 -5.74
N PHE A 209 4.25 -0.86 -5.33
CA PHE A 209 4.34 -1.50 -4.02
C PHE A 209 5.35 -2.67 -3.95
N LEU A 210 5.75 -3.27 -5.09
CA LEU A 210 6.57 -4.51 -5.11
C LEU A 210 7.88 -4.46 -5.92
N PHE A 211 8.12 -3.52 -6.85
CA PHE A 211 9.24 -3.69 -7.81
C PHE A 211 10.03 -2.44 -8.24
N GLY A 212 10.22 -1.43 -7.38
CA GLY A 212 11.21 -0.41 -7.79
C GLY A 212 11.42 0.87 -6.98
N ILE A 213 10.88 0.97 -5.76
CA ILE A 213 11.57 1.68 -4.68
C ILE A 213 11.50 0.72 -3.50
N ASP A 214 12.67 0.43 -2.93
CA ASP A 214 12.94 -0.68 -2.02
C ASP A 214 11.83 -0.97 -1.01
N SER A 215 11.88 -2.20 -0.46
CA SER A 215 11.33 -2.66 0.82
C SER A 215 11.04 -1.57 1.86
N PHE A 216 11.76 -0.45 1.83
CA PHE A 216 11.45 0.84 2.43
C PHE A 216 10.02 1.37 2.27
N ILE A 217 9.33 1.39 1.12
CA ILE A 217 7.94 1.94 1.06
C ILE A 217 6.95 1.01 1.76
N PHE A 218 7.11 -0.30 1.62
CA PHE A 218 6.32 -1.28 2.38
C PHE A 218 6.61 -1.16 3.87
N LEU A 219 7.88 -1.18 4.25
CA LEU A 219 8.32 -0.97 5.64
C LEU A 219 7.89 0.40 6.15
N LEU A 220 7.88 1.45 5.34
CA LEU A 220 7.46 2.81 5.69
C LEU A 220 5.94 2.87 5.83
N PHE A 221 5.17 2.23 4.95
CA PHE A 221 3.73 2.05 5.10
C PHE A 221 3.41 1.34 6.42
N PHE A 222 4.08 0.22 6.68
CA PHE A 222 3.94 -0.55 7.91
C PHE A 222 4.48 0.18 9.15
N TYR A 223 5.54 0.97 9.02
CA TYR A 223 6.15 1.76 10.09
C TYR A 223 5.30 2.99 10.40
N ILE A 224 4.74 3.65 9.38
CA ILE A 224 3.79 4.74 9.50
C ILE A 224 2.50 4.19 10.14
N LEU A 225 2.03 3.01 9.75
CA LEU A 225 0.86 2.41 10.39
C LEU A 225 1.15 1.98 11.84
N LYS A 226 2.34 1.46 12.11
CA LYS A 226 2.82 1.21 13.48
C LYS A 226 2.91 2.51 14.29
N PHE A 227 3.23 3.63 13.65
CA PHE A 227 3.22 4.95 14.29
C PHE A 227 1.79 5.43 14.56
N VAL A 228 0.84 5.24 13.63
CA VAL A 228 -0.59 5.53 13.86
C VAL A 228 -1.13 4.74 15.06
N VAL A 229 -0.70 3.49 15.24
CA VAL A 229 -1.06 2.67 16.41
C VAL A 229 -0.46 3.19 17.73
N ASN A 230 0.68 3.89 17.68
CA ASN A 230 1.39 4.40 18.86
C ASN A 230 1.16 5.90 19.13
N LYS A 231 0.31 6.56 18.35
CA LYS A 231 -0.12 7.95 18.56
C LYS A 231 -1.17 8.03 19.67
#